data_AF-A0A8D2LIN4-F1
#
_entry.id   AF-A0A8D2LIN4-F1
#
_cell.length_a   1.000
_cell.length_b   1.000
_cell.length_c   1.000
_cell.angle_alpha   90.00
_cell.angle_beta   90.00
_cell.angle_gamma   90.00
#
_symmetry.space_group_name_H-M   'P 1'
#
loop_
_entity.id
_entity.type
_entity.pdbx_description
1 polymer ?
#
loop_
_entity_poly.entity_id
_entity_poly.type
_entity_poly.pdbx_seq_one_letter_code
_entity_poly.pdbx_strand_id
1 'polypeptide(L)'
;MSVAGLKKQFHKATQKVSEKVGGAEGTKLDDDFKEMERKVDVTSRAVMEIMTKTIEYLQPNPASRAKLSMLNTMSKIRGQEKGPGYPQAEALLADAMLKFGRELGEECNFGPALGDVGEAMKELSEVKDSLDIEVKQNFIDPLQNLHDKDLREIQVLS
;
A
#
# COMPACT_ATOMS: atom_id res chain seq x y z
N MET A 1 -11.02 26.98 -73.84
CA MET A 1 -10.99 25.79 -72.97
C MET A 1 -11.30 26.20 -71.54
N SER A 2 -12.29 25.57 -70.90
CA SER A 2 -13.03 26.14 -69.76
C SER A 2 -12.34 25.93 -68.40
N VAL A 3 -12.01 27.04 -67.72
CA VAL A 3 -11.44 27.11 -66.36
C VAL A 3 -12.39 26.49 -65.30
N ALA A 4 -13.67 26.28 -65.64
CA ALA A 4 -14.66 25.67 -64.77
C ALA A 4 -14.42 24.16 -64.52
N GLY A 5 -13.82 23.44 -65.48
CA GLY A 5 -13.52 22.02 -65.33
C GLY A 5 -12.42 21.75 -64.29
N LEU A 6 -11.45 22.66 -64.20
CA LEU A 6 -10.30 22.54 -63.29
C LEU A 6 -10.71 22.73 -61.83
N LYS A 7 -11.56 23.73 -61.52
CA LYS A 7 -12.10 23.95 -60.16
C LYS A 7 -12.91 22.76 -59.66
N LYS A 8 -13.69 22.11 -60.54
CA LYS A 8 -14.50 20.93 -60.19
C LYS A 8 -13.63 19.69 -59.91
N GLN A 9 -12.49 19.57 -60.61
CA GLN A 9 -11.50 18.52 -60.35
C GLN A 9 -10.76 18.76 -59.03
N PHE A 10 -10.38 20.02 -58.72
CA PHE A 10 -9.78 20.37 -57.43
C PHE A 10 -10.70 20.09 -56.26
N HIS A 11 -11.99 20.46 -56.33
CA HIS A 11 -12.93 20.14 -55.25
C HIS A 11 -13.14 18.63 -55.06
N LYS A 12 -13.18 17.84 -56.14
CA LYS A 12 -13.23 16.37 -56.03
C LYS A 12 -11.96 15.78 -55.43
N ALA A 13 -10.79 16.36 -55.72
CA ALA A 13 -9.52 15.93 -55.13
C ALA A 13 -9.46 16.31 -53.64
N THR A 14 -9.82 17.55 -53.27
CA THR A 14 -9.91 18.01 -51.88
C THR A 14 -10.94 17.20 -51.08
N GLN A 15 -12.08 16.85 -51.69
CA GLN A 15 -13.09 16.01 -51.04
C GLN A 15 -12.60 14.57 -50.86
N LYS A 16 -11.95 13.97 -51.87
CA LYS A 16 -11.34 12.64 -51.72
C LYS A 16 -10.19 12.60 -50.72
N VAL A 17 -9.42 13.68 -50.60
CA VAL A 17 -8.38 13.83 -49.57
C VAL A 17 -9.03 14.05 -48.21
N SER A 18 -10.10 14.84 -48.08
CA SER A 18 -10.84 15.02 -46.84
C SER A 18 -11.57 13.76 -46.38
N GLU A 19 -12.05 12.91 -47.30
CA GLU A 19 -12.66 11.62 -46.98
C GLU A 19 -11.60 10.56 -46.61
N LYS A 20 -10.39 10.62 -47.20
CA LYS A 20 -9.26 9.76 -46.82
C LYS A 20 -8.53 10.21 -45.55
N VAL A 21 -8.47 11.51 -45.28
CA VAL A 21 -7.75 12.11 -44.14
C VAL A 21 -8.69 12.34 -42.96
N GLY A 22 -9.95 12.69 -43.20
CA GLY A 22 -11.01 12.82 -42.19
C GLY A 22 -11.80 11.54 -41.93
N GLY A 23 -11.52 10.46 -42.68
CA GLY A 23 -12.00 9.11 -42.42
C GLY A 23 -11.04 8.28 -41.57
N ALA A 24 -9.94 8.87 -41.08
CA ALA A 24 -9.25 8.33 -39.93
C ALA A 24 -10.22 8.48 -38.77
N GLU A 25 -10.91 7.39 -38.42
CA GLU A 25 -11.61 7.27 -37.15
C GLU A 25 -10.68 7.90 -36.09
N GLY A 26 -11.08 9.05 -35.53
CA GLY A 26 -10.32 9.66 -34.44
C GLY A 26 -10.09 8.56 -33.44
N THR A 27 -8.82 8.21 -33.19
CA THR A 27 -8.39 6.98 -32.53
C THR A 27 -9.35 6.64 -31.40
N LYS A 28 -10.33 5.78 -31.69
CA LYS A 28 -11.19 5.24 -30.66
C LYS A 28 -10.23 4.43 -29.82
N LEU A 29 -9.92 4.90 -28.62
CA LEU A 29 -9.47 4.02 -27.57
C LEU A 29 -10.48 2.87 -27.59
N ASP A 30 -10.01 1.72 -28.06
CA ASP A 30 -10.77 0.48 -28.17
C ASP A 30 -11.51 0.28 -26.84
N ASP A 31 -12.71 -0.30 -26.84
CA ASP A 31 -13.44 -0.49 -25.59
C ASP A 31 -12.60 -1.31 -24.58
N ASP A 32 -11.68 -2.14 -25.09
CA ASP A 32 -10.63 -2.83 -24.33
C ASP A 32 -9.67 -1.87 -23.62
N PHE A 33 -9.23 -0.78 -24.27
CA PHE A 33 -8.36 0.23 -23.65
C PHE A 33 -9.06 0.97 -22.51
N LYS A 34 -10.33 1.35 -22.70
CA LYS A 34 -11.11 2.02 -21.64
C LYS A 34 -11.35 1.10 -20.45
N GLU A 35 -11.61 -0.19 -20.70
CA GLU A 35 -11.77 -1.16 -19.62
C GLU A 35 -10.44 -1.41 -18.89
N MET A 36 -9.31 -1.43 -19.61
CA MET A 36 -7.97 -1.51 -19.00
C MET A 36 -7.68 -0.27 -18.14
N GLU A 37 -7.94 0.94 -18.64
CA GLU A 37 -7.78 2.19 -17.90
C GLU A 37 -8.63 2.18 -16.61
N ARG A 38 -9.90 1.77 -16.72
CA ARG A 38 -10.80 1.62 -15.57
C ARG A 38 -10.25 0.64 -14.53
N LYS A 39 -9.72 -0.51 -14.97
CA LYS A 39 -9.13 -1.51 -14.07
C LYS A 39 -7.88 -0.99 -13.38
N VAL A 40 -7.02 -0.26 -14.09
CA VAL A 40 -5.80 0.36 -13.53
C VAL A 40 -6.18 1.39 -12.46
N ASP A 41 -7.15 2.27 -12.74
CA ASP A 41 -7.63 3.26 -11.77
C ASP A 41 -8.20 2.61 -10.50
N VAL A 42 -9.09 1.62 -10.66
CA VAL A 42 -9.67 0.88 -9.52
C VAL A 42 -8.57 0.16 -8.73
N THR A 43 -7.60 -0.44 -9.40
CA THR A 43 -6.48 -1.13 -8.75
C THR A 43 -5.64 -0.15 -7.95
N SER A 44 -5.32 1.03 -8.51
CA SER A 44 -4.54 2.06 -7.81
C SER A 44 -5.22 2.54 -6.54
N ARG A 45 -6.53 2.86 -6.61
CA ARG A 45 -7.30 3.27 -5.44
C ARG A 45 -7.40 2.16 -4.39
N ALA A 46 -7.65 0.93 -4.82
CA ALA A 46 -7.73 -0.22 -3.93
C ALA A 46 -6.41 -0.48 -3.19
N VAL A 47 -5.27 -0.43 -3.91
CA VAL A 47 -3.94 -0.62 -3.32
C VAL A 47 -3.69 0.41 -2.21
N MET A 48 -3.96 1.69 -2.47
CA MET A 48 -3.76 2.75 -1.48
C MET A 48 -4.66 2.61 -0.26
N GLU A 49 -5.95 2.34 -0.47
CA GLU A 49 -6.92 2.21 0.61
C GLU A 49 -6.63 0.98 1.49
N ILE A 50 -6.40 -0.19 0.87
CA ILE A 50 -6.11 -1.44 1.60
C ILE A 50 -4.81 -1.32 2.38
N MET A 51 -3.76 -0.75 1.78
CA MET A 51 -2.48 -0.53 2.46
C MET A 51 -2.65 0.40 3.67
N THR A 52 -3.39 1.50 3.51
CA THR A 52 -3.67 2.45 4.60
C THR A 52 -4.43 1.77 5.74
N LYS A 53 -5.48 1.02 5.43
CA LYS A 53 -6.28 0.29 6.43
C LYS A 53 -5.47 -0.78 7.15
N THR A 54 -4.54 -1.42 6.44
CA THR A 54 -3.64 -2.41 7.04
C THR A 54 -2.68 -1.75 8.04
N ILE A 55 -2.10 -0.59 7.69
CA ILE A 55 -1.23 0.17 8.60
C ILE A 55 -2.00 0.64 9.85
N GLU A 56 -3.23 1.12 9.68
CA GLU A 56 -4.11 1.52 10.79
C GLU A 56 -4.47 0.35 11.71
N TYR A 57 -4.71 -0.84 11.13
CA TYR A 57 -5.00 -2.06 11.87
C TYR A 57 -3.81 -2.55 12.68
N LEU A 58 -2.62 -2.63 12.06
CA LEU A 58 -1.41 -3.08 12.75
C LEU A 58 -1.04 -2.15 13.88
N GLN A 59 -1.15 -0.83 13.66
CA GLN A 59 -0.81 0.19 14.65
C GLN A 59 -1.91 1.26 14.76
N PRO A 60 -2.90 1.04 15.64
CA PRO A 60 -3.94 2.03 15.93
C PRO A 60 -3.38 3.31 16.57
N ASN A 61 -2.28 3.19 17.32
CA ASN A 61 -1.60 4.33 17.92
C ASN A 61 -0.88 5.17 16.84
N PRO A 62 -1.20 6.48 16.68
CA PRO A 62 -0.58 7.33 15.67
C PRO A 62 0.95 7.43 15.75
N ALA A 63 1.53 7.42 16.95
CA ALA A 63 2.97 7.55 17.13
C ALA A 63 3.72 6.27 16.73
N SER A 64 3.20 5.11 17.13
CA SER A 64 3.74 3.81 16.71
C SER A 64 3.53 3.57 15.22
N ARG A 65 2.39 4.02 14.68
CA ARG A 65 2.09 3.97 13.24
C ARG A 65 3.11 4.72 12.41
N ALA A 66 3.47 5.95 12.80
CA ALA A 66 4.48 6.74 12.10
C ALA A 66 5.83 5.99 12.03
N LYS A 67 6.20 5.28 13.11
CA LYS A 67 7.42 4.47 13.15
C LYS A 67 7.33 3.21 12.28
N LEU A 68 6.16 2.55 12.23
CA LEU A 68 5.91 1.42 11.32
C LEU A 68 6.09 1.83 9.85
N SER A 69 5.57 2.99 9.45
CA SER A 69 5.80 3.53 8.10
C SER A 69 7.28 3.82 7.81
N MET A 70 8.06 4.16 8.85
CA MET A 70 9.50 4.44 8.76
C MET A 70 10.39 3.20 8.95
N LEU A 71 9.82 2.01 9.12
CA LEU A 71 10.61 0.78 9.21
C LEU A 71 11.26 0.49 7.85
N ASN A 72 12.57 0.76 7.80
CA ASN A 72 13.43 0.38 6.70
C ASN A 72 13.74 -1.12 6.80
N THR A 73 13.48 -1.85 5.72
CA THR A 73 13.65 -3.32 5.55
C THR A 73 15.07 -3.83 5.86
N MET A 74 16.05 -2.94 6.07
CA MET A 74 17.47 -3.28 6.25
C MET A 74 17.86 -3.78 7.66
N SER A 75 16.97 -3.78 8.66
CA SER A 75 17.31 -4.28 10.00
C SER A 75 17.59 -5.78 10.05
N LYS A 76 17.09 -6.59 9.10
CA LYS A 76 17.40 -8.03 9.02
C LYS A 76 18.83 -8.31 8.49
N ILE A 77 19.42 -7.42 7.70
CA ILE A 77 20.73 -7.69 7.05
C ILE A 77 21.91 -7.58 8.04
N ARG A 78 21.73 -6.89 9.18
CA ARG A 78 22.82 -6.61 10.12
C ARG A 78 22.83 -7.47 11.39
N GLY A 79 21.98 -8.49 11.48
CA GLY A 79 21.96 -9.43 12.62
C GLY A 79 21.66 -8.78 13.98
N GLN A 80 21.06 -7.59 13.99
CA GLN A 80 20.52 -7.00 15.21
C GLN A 80 19.01 -7.18 15.19
N GLU A 81 18.51 -8.17 15.96
CA GLU A 81 17.10 -8.31 16.34
C GLU A 81 16.69 -7.10 17.18
N LYS A 82 16.53 -5.96 16.52
CA LYS A 82 15.79 -4.85 17.10
C LYS A 82 14.44 -4.94 16.42
N GLY A 83 13.41 -5.22 17.23
CA GLY A 83 12.02 -5.21 16.82
C GLY A 83 11.63 -3.88 16.15
N PRO A 84 10.34 -3.62 15.95
CA PRO A 84 9.87 -2.54 15.09
C PRO A 84 10.20 -1.09 15.55
N GLY A 85 10.99 -0.92 16.61
CA GLY A 85 11.49 0.39 17.07
C GLY A 85 10.49 1.18 17.93
N TYR A 86 9.40 0.53 18.32
CA TYR A 86 8.40 1.01 19.25
C TYR A 86 7.95 -0.12 20.18
N PRO A 87 7.55 0.20 21.42
CA PRO A 87 6.99 -0.81 22.33
C PRO A 87 5.57 -1.18 21.88
N GLN A 88 5.26 -2.48 21.88
CA GLN A 88 3.89 -2.97 21.76
C GLN A 88 3.10 -2.67 23.03
N ALA A 89 1.78 -2.53 22.91
CA ALA A 89 0.92 -2.27 24.07
C ALA A 89 0.95 -3.44 25.07
N GLU A 90 1.03 -4.66 24.54
CA GLU A 90 1.15 -5.92 25.26
C GLU A 90 2.43 -5.97 26.10
N ALA A 91 3.56 -5.45 25.58
CA ALA A 91 4.81 -5.36 26.33
C ALA A 91 4.69 -4.38 27.51
N LEU A 92 4.06 -3.22 27.30
CA LEU A 92 3.83 -2.24 28.38
C LEU A 92 2.90 -2.80 29.47
N LEU A 93 1.88 -3.58 29.07
CA LEU A 93 0.99 -4.27 30.00
C LEU A 93 1.73 -5.35 30.78
N ALA A 94 2.55 -6.16 30.09
CA ALA A 94 3.40 -7.17 30.70
C ALA A 94 4.31 -6.56 31.77
N ASP A 95 5.00 -5.46 31.45
CA ASP A 95 5.88 -4.76 32.39
C ASP A 95 5.13 -4.31 33.65
N ALA A 96 3.91 -3.78 33.50
CA ALA A 96 3.08 -3.38 34.62
C ALA A 96 2.66 -4.57 35.48
N MET A 97 2.19 -5.65 34.85
CA MET A 97 1.77 -6.89 35.54
C MET A 97 2.93 -7.51 36.30
N LEU A 98 4.09 -7.69 35.66
CA LEU A 98 5.29 -8.25 36.26
C LEU A 98 5.81 -7.38 37.41
N LYS A 99 5.80 -6.05 37.24
CA LYS A 99 6.20 -5.11 38.30
C LYS A 99 5.32 -5.26 39.53
N PHE A 100 4.00 -5.12 39.37
CA PHE A 100 3.08 -5.15 40.52
C PHE A 100 2.89 -6.56 41.09
N GLY A 101 3.04 -7.61 40.27
CA GLY A 101 3.08 -8.99 40.75
C GLY A 101 4.23 -9.24 41.73
N ARG A 102 5.42 -8.69 41.43
CA ARG A 102 6.58 -8.74 42.34
C ARG A 102 6.38 -7.90 43.61
N GLU A 103 5.80 -6.70 43.49
CA GLU A 103 5.54 -5.84 44.65
C GLU A 103 4.50 -6.44 45.60
N LEU A 104 3.51 -7.17 45.09
CA LEU A 104 2.52 -7.90 45.89
C LEU A 104 3.11 -9.11 46.63
N GLY A 105 4.19 -9.68 46.12
CA GLY A 105 4.84 -10.87 46.67
C GLY A 105 4.02 -12.15 46.50
N GLU A 106 4.55 -13.24 47.04
CA GLU A 106 4.00 -14.60 46.86
C GLU A 106 3.00 -14.99 47.96
N GLU A 107 2.82 -14.14 48.97
CA GLU A 107 1.93 -14.39 50.12
C GLU A 107 0.44 -14.38 49.74
N CYS A 108 0.10 -13.83 48.57
CA CYS A 108 -1.24 -13.88 48.01
C CYS A 108 -1.24 -14.53 46.63
N ASN A 109 -2.35 -15.14 46.25
CA ASN A 109 -2.47 -15.79 44.93
C ASN A 109 -2.40 -14.81 43.75
N PHE A 110 -2.62 -13.52 43.99
CA PHE A 110 -2.71 -12.53 42.92
C PHE A 110 -1.33 -12.12 42.38
N GLY A 111 -0.30 -12.05 43.24
CA GLY A 111 1.07 -11.71 42.82
C GLY A 111 1.62 -12.70 41.78
N PRO A 112 1.65 -14.02 42.07
CA PRO A 112 2.06 -15.04 41.12
C PRO A 112 1.17 -15.07 39.86
N ALA A 113 -0.15 -14.92 40.00
CA ALA A 113 -1.05 -14.88 38.84
C ALA A 113 -0.75 -13.70 37.89
N LEU A 114 -0.40 -12.52 38.42
CA LEU A 114 0.08 -11.40 37.60
C LEU A 114 1.44 -11.69 36.97
N GLY A 115 2.29 -12.46 37.63
CA GLY A 115 3.54 -12.98 37.07
C GLY A 115 3.28 -13.82 35.81
N ASP A 116 2.47 -14.88 35.95
CA ASP A 116 2.15 -15.82 34.88
C ASP A 116 1.50 -15.12 33.68
N VAL A 117 0.51 -14.25 33.94
CA VAL A 117 -0.16 -13.50 32.86
C VAL A 117 0.79 -12.45 32.26
N GLY A 118 1.65 -11.83 33.07
CA GLY A 118 2.66 -10.89 32.59
C GLY A 118 3.65 -11.54 31.62
N GLU A 119 4.09 -12.76 31.88
CA GLU A 119 4.93 -13.52 30.96
C GLU A 119 4.20 -13.85 29.65
N ALA A 120 2.94 -14.32 29.73
CA ALA A 120 2.13 -14.57 28.55
C ALA A 120 1.91 -13.30 27.70
N MET A 121 1.70 -12.15 28.33
CA MET A 121 1.58 -10.86 27.63
C MET A 121 2.89 -10.44 26.95
N LYS A 122 4.04 -10.77 27.55
CA LYS A 122 5.35 -10.51 26.94
C LYS A 122 5.54 -11.36 25.70
N GLU A 123 5.24 -12.65 25.74
CA GLU A 123 5.29 -13.53 24.56
C GLU A 123 4.35 -13.04 23.45
N LEU A 124 3.14 -12.60 23.81
CA LEU A 124 2.19 -12.03 22.86
C LEU A 124 2.76 -10.78 22.16
N SER A 125 3.55 -9.97 22.87
CA SER A 125 4.21 -8.80 22.29
C SER A 125 5.24 -9.16 21.22
N GLU A 126 5.97 -10.27 21.37
CA GLU A 126 6.96 -10.76 20.40
C GLU A 126 6.28 -11.31 19.14
N VAL A 127 5.16 -11.99 19.31
CA VAL A 127 4.31 -12.43 18.19
C VAL A 127 3.74 -11.23 17.44
N LYS A 128 3.32 -10.18 18.15
CA LYS A 128 2.80 -8.95 17.55
C LYS A 128 3.88 -8.18 16.78
N ASP A 129 5.10 -8.11 17.31
CA ASP A 129 6.26 -7.56 16.61
C ASP A 129 6.54 -8.32 15.31
N SER A 130 6.49 -9.65 15.36
CA SER A 130 6.71 -10.51 14.20
C SER A 130 5.64 -10.29 13.12
N LEU A 131 4.37 -10.20 13.51
CA LEU A 131 3.26 -9.88 12.62
C LEU A 131 3.47 -8.52 11.93
N ASP A 132 3.83 -7.48 12.68
CA ASP A 132 4.03 -6.14 12.12
C ASP A 132 5.16 -6.12 11.09
N ILE A 133 6.27 -6.80 11.39
CA ILE A 133 7.41 -6.91 10.47
C ILE A 133 7.02 -7.71 9.22
N GLU A 134 6.35 -8.84 9.38
CA GLU A 134 5.98 -9.72 8.27
C GLU A 134 5.02 -9.02 7.30
N VAL A 135 3.95 -8.41 7.82
CA VAL A 135 2.99 -7.67 6.99
C VAL A 135 3.64 -6.45 6.35
N LYS A 136 4.53 -5.74 7.06
CA LYS A 136 5.28 -4.62 6.46
C LYS A 136 6.10 -5.08 5.26
N GLN A 137 6.87 -6.15 5.40
CA GLN A 137 7.81 -6.60 4.37
C GLN A 137 7.14 -7.33 3.21
N ASN A 138 6.12 -8.14 3.48
CA ASN A 138 5.54 -9.05 2.49
C ASN A 138 4.25 -8.52 1.86
N PHE A 139 3.69 -7.43 2.40
CA PHE A 139 2.44 -6.85 1.90
C PHE A 139 2.55 -5.35 1.67
N ILE A 140 2.85 -4.56 2.69
CA ILE A 140 2.86 -3.08 2.58
C ILE A 140 3.96 -2.61 1.61
N ASP A 141 5.20 -3.07 1.79
CA ASP A 141 6.32 -2.63 0.94
C ASP A 141 6.13 -2.99 -0.55
N PRO A 142 5.71 -4.22 -0.91
CA PRO A 142 5.37 -4.56 -2.28
C PRO A 142 4.24 -3.69 -2.88
N LEU A 143 3.18 -3.44 -2.11
CA LEU A 143 2.05 -2.60 -2.56
C LEU A 143 2.46 -1.13 -2.76
N GLN A 144 3.30 -0.60 -1.87
CA GLN A 144 3.87 0.73 -2.02
C GLN A 144 4.71 0.83 -3.29
N ASN A 145 5.56 -0.17 -3.56
CA ASN A 145 6.37 -0.21 -4.79
C ASN A 145 5.51 -0.32 -6.05
N LEU A 146 4.48 -1.17 -6.05
CA LEU A 146 3.51 -1.31 -7.14
C LEU A 146 2.84 0.04 -7.44
N HIS A 147 2.40 0.75 -6.41
CA HIS A 147 1.75 2.05 -6.56
C HIS A 147 2.70 3.14 -7.07
N ASP A 148 3.90 3.26 -6.49
CA ASP A 148 4.81 4.37 -6.78
C ASP A 148 5.57 4.23 -8.10
N LYS A 149 5.72 3.00 -8.60
CA LYS A 149 6.41 2.70 -9.86
C LYS A 149 5.43 2.24 -10.93
N ASP A 150 4.96 1.01 -10.84
CA ASP A 150 4.28 0.34 -11.96
C ASP A 150 2.98 1.06 -12.33
N LEU A 151 2.11 1.35 -11.35
CA LEU A 151 0.84 2.02 -11.61
C LEU A 151 1.03 3.48 -12.05
N ARG A 152 2.06 4.16 -11.51
CA ARG A 152 2.40 5.52 -11.92
C ARG A 152 2.93 5.57 -13.35
N GLU A 153 3.78 4.64 -13.75
CA GLU A 153 4.29 4.55 -15.13
C GLU A 153 3.16 4.30 -16.13
N ILE A 154 2.22 3.39 -15.82
CA ILE A 154 1.04 3.14 -16.66
C ILE A 154 0.19 4.40 -16.82
N GLN A 155 0.02 5.18 -15.74
CA GLN A 155 -0.75 6.43 -15.75
C GLN A 155 -0.08 7.58 -16.52
N VAL A 156 1.24 7.56 -16.69
CA VAL A 156 1.98 8.54 -17.51
C VAL A 156 1.94 8.18 -19.01
N LEU A 157 1.68 6.91 -19.33
CA LEU A 157 1.61 6.39 -20.70
C LEU A 157 0.20 6.43 -21.32
N SER A 158 -0.82 6.73 -20.52
CA SER A 158 -2.23 6.89 -20.94
C SER A 158 -2.57 8.37 -21.18
#